data_AF-U6DJL4-F1
#
_entry.id   AF-U6DJL4-F1
#
_cell.length_a   1.000
_cell.length_b   1.000
_cell.length_c   1.000
_cell.angle_alpha   90.00
_cell.angle_beta   90.00
_cell.angle_gamma   90.00
#
_symmetry.space_group_name_H-M   'P 1'
#
loop_
_entity.id
_entity.type
_entity.pdbx_description
1 polymer ?
#
loop_
_entity_poly.entity_id
_entity_poly.type
_entity_poly.pdbx_seq_one_letter_code
_entity_poly.pdbx_strand_id
1 'polypeptide(L)'
;KEGEQAKALFEKVKKFRVHVEEGDILYTMYIRQTVLKVCKFFAILVYNLVYVEKISFLVACRVETSEVTGYASFCCNHTKAHLFSKLAFCYISFVCVYGLTCLYTLYWLFHRPLKEYSFRSVREETGMGDIPDVKNDFAFMLHLIDQYDSLYSKRFAVFLSEVSESRLKQLNLNHEWTPEKLRQKLQRNARGRLELALCMLPGLPDTVFELSELEALRLEAICDITFPPGLSQLVGLQELSLLHSPARLPF
;
A
#
# COMPACT_ATOMS: atom_id res chain seq x y z
N LYS A 1 -19.44 -14.43 5.35
CA LYS A 1 -18.74 -13.53 6.30
C LYS A 1 -17.44 -13.00 5.71
N GLU A 2 -16.50 -13.87 5.29
CA GLU A 2 -15.21 -13.42 4.72
C GLU A 2 -15.36 -12.72 3.34
N GLY A 3 -16.28 -13.20 2.49
CA GLY A 3 -16.55 -12.59 1.18
C GLY A 3 -17.08 -11.16 1.24
N GLU A 4 -18.05 -10.89 2.13
CA GLU A 4 -18.59 -9.54 2.35
C GLU A 4 -17.54 -8.58 2.94
N GLN A 5 -16.72 -9.07 3.86
CA GLN A 5 -15.60 -8.30 4.41
C GLN A 5 -14.59 -7.92 3.33
N ALA A 6 -14.24 -8.88 2.46
CA ALA A 6 -13.35 -8.63 1.34
C ALA A 6 -13.95 -7.63 0.34
N LYS A 7 -15.23 -7.74 -0.01
CA LYS A 7 -15.93 -6.76 -0.86
C LYS A 7 -15.86 -5.34 -0.28
N ALA A 8 -16.13 -5.19 1.01
CA ALA A 8 -16.01 -3.90 1.69
C ALA A 8 -14.56 -3.38 1.68
N LEU A 9 -13.56 -4.27 1.71
CA LEU A 9 -12.15 -3.89 1.59
C LEU A 9 -11.83 -3.34 0.18
N PHE A 10 -12.28 -4.01 -0.88
CA PHE A 10 -12.09 -3.55 -2.27
C PHE A 10 -12.66 -2.13 -2.49
N GLU A 11 -13.89 -1.88 -2.03
CA GLU A 11 -14.50 -0.55 -2.14
C GLU A 11 -13.72 0.52 -1.36
N LYS A 12 -13.28 0.18 -0.14
CA LYS A 12 -12.44 1.08 0.67
C LYS A 12 -11.11 1.37 0.01
N VAL A 13 -10.45 0.36 -0.55
CA VAL A 13 -9.15 0.50 -1.25
C VAL A 13 -9.31 1.39 -2.48
N LYS A 14 -10.37 1.21 -3.28
CA LYS A 14 -10.65 2.06 -4.44
C LYS A 14 -10.89 3.52 -4.05
N LYS A 15 -11.71 3.75 -3.02
CA LYS A 15 -11.98 5.10 -2.50
C LYS A 15 -10.72 5.76 -1.93
N PHE A 16 -9.93 5.00 -1.18
CA PHE A 16 -8.67 5.45 -0.59
C PHE A 16 -7.65 5.81 -1.67
N ARG A 17 -7.50 4.96 -2.70
CA ARG A 17 -6.62 5.23 -3.83
C ARG A 17 -6.93 6.57 -4.48
N VAL A 18 -8.18 6.81 -4.89
CA VAL A 18 -8.57 8.06 -5.56
C VAL A 18 -8.27 9.27 -4.67
N HIS A 19 -8.62 9.19 -3.38
CA HIS A 19 -8.38 10.28 -2.45
C HIS A 19 -6.90 10.62 -2.26
N VAL A 20 -6.03 9.61 -2.22
CA VAL A 20 -4.60 9.81 -1.96
C VAL A 20 -3.80 10.09 -3.24
N GLU A 21 -4.23 9.56 -4.38
CA GLU A 21 -3.59 9.80 -5.68
C GLU A 21 -3.73 11.27 -6.13
N GLU A 22 -4.76 11.98 -5.65
CA GLU A 22 -4.90 13.44 -5.84
C GLU A 22 -3.95 14.28 -4.97
N GLY A 23 -3.39 13.70 -3.89
CA GLY A 23 -2.49 14.38 -2.96
C GLY A 23 -1.01 14.30 -3.34
N ASP A 24 -0.27 15.39 -3.10
CA ASP A 24 1.21 15.46 -3.15
C ASP A 24 1.79 16.06 -1.83
N ILE A 25 1.00 15.98 -0.76
CA ILE A 25 1.31 16.63 0.53
C ILE A 25 2.34 15.79 1.28
N LEU A 26 2.17 14.46 1.29
CA LEU A 26 3.03 13.56 2.05
C LEU A 26 4.45 13.55 1.47
N TYR A 27 4.57 13.40 0.15
CA TYR A 27 5.85 13.42 -0.55
C TYR A 27 6.58 14.76 -0.34
N THR A 28 5.88 15.88 -0.57
CA THR A 28 6.45 17.22 -0.37
C THR A 28 6.89 17.46 1.08
N MET A 29 6.08 17.03 2.05
CA MET A 29 6.42 17.13 3.47
C MET A 29 7.69 16.32 3.78
N TYR A 30 7.79 15.09 3.26
CA TYR A 30 8.93 14.21 3.51
C TYR A 30 10.24 14.75 2.93
N ILE A 31 10.21 15.29 1.69
CA ILE A 31 11.37 15.99 1.11
C ILE A 31 11.77 17.15 2.01
N ARG A 32 10.84 18.03 2.34
CA ARG A 32 11.12 19.22 3.16
C ARG A 32 11.71 18.83 4.51
N GLN A 33 11.16 17.80 5.16
CA GLN A 33 11.69 17.28 6.42
C GLN A 33 13.12 16.75 6.27
N THR A 34 13.40 15.99 5.20
CA THR A 34 14.74 15.40 4.97
C THR A 34 15.77 16.49 4.68
N VAL A 35 15.44 17.47 3.84
CA VAL A 35 16.29 18.63 3.56
C VAL A 35 16.58 19.41 4.85
N LEU A 36 15.55 19.71 5.66
CA LEU A 36 15.74 20.41 6.93
C LEU A 36 16.61 19.63 7.94
N LYS A 37 16.47 18.30 7.99
CA LYS A 37 17.33 17.43 8.83
C LYS A 37 18.79 17.50 8.40
N VAL A 38 19.05 17.44 7.09
CA VAL A 38 20.42 17.53 6.53
C VAL A 38 21.02 18.91 6.78
N CYS A 39 20.27 19.99 6.59
CA CYS A 39 20.73 21.35 6.93
C CYS A 39 21.07 21.50 8.42
N LYS A 40 20.22 20.96 9.32
CA LYS A 40 20.49 20.96 10.77
C LYS A 40 21.74 20.15 11.12
N PHE A 41 21.92 18.99 10.49
CA PHE A 41 23.13 18.18 10.66
C PHE A 41 24.39 18.97 10.33
N PHE A 42 24.45 19.63 9.16
CA PHE A 42 25.61 20.45 8.78
C PHE A 42 25.85 21.61 9.76
N ALA A 43 24.79 22.31 10.19
CA ALA A 43 24.92 23.41 11.15
C ALA A 43 25.48 22.92 12.50
N ILE A 44 24.98 21.80 13.02
CA ILE A 44 25.46 21.20 14.28
C ILE A 44 26.91 20.73 14.13
N LEU A 45 27.26 20.09 13.02
CA LEU A 45 28.61 19.60 12.77
C LEU A 45 29.62 20.75 12.72
N VAL A 46 29.34 21.79 11.90
CA VAL A 46 30.22 22.97 11.78
C VAL A 46 30.36 23.68 13.12
N TYR A 47 29.26 23.87 13.84
CA TYR A 47 29.28 24.47 15.17
C TYR A 47 30.21 23.67 16.11
N ASN A 48 30.00 22.36 16.24
CA ASN A 48 30.80 21.56 17.17
C ASN A 48 32.28 21.50 16.78
N LEU A 49 32.63 21.45 15.49
CA LEU A 49 34.02 21.47 15.04
C LEU A 49 34.74 22.77 15.45
N VAL A 50 34.11 23.93 15.22
CA VAL A 50 34.70 25.24 15.58
C VAL A 50 34.87 25.40 17.09
N TYR A 51 33.91 24.90 17.89
CA TYR A 51 33.98 25.03 19.35
C TYR A 51 34.92 24.03 20.00
N VAL A 52 35.07 22.82 19.47
CA VAL A 52 36.00 21.80 20.01
C VAL A 52 37.45 22.27 19.92
N GLU A 53 37.83 22.97 18.84
CA GLU A 53 39.18 23.55 18.70
C GLU A 53 39.48 24.62 19.76
N LYS A 54 38.46 25.30 20.29
CA LYS A 54 38.60 26.36 21.30
C LYS A 54 38.71 25.83 22.74
N ILE A 55 38.54 24.53 22.98
CA ILE A 55 38.61 23.95 24.32
C ILE A 55 40.09 23.80 24.73
N SER A 56 40.62 24.79 25.45
CA SER A 56 41.97 24.75 26.03
C SER A 56 41.96 24.37 27.52
N PHE A 57 43.00 23.68 27.97
CA PHE A 57 43.19 23.30 29.38
C PHE A 57 43.66 24.50 30.23
N LEU A 58 44.53 25.33 29.66
CA LEU A 58 45.04 26.54 30.29
C LEU A 58 44.37 27.76 29.67
N VAL A 59 43.78 28.62 30.49
CA VAL A 59 43.18 29.88 30.06
C VAL A 59 43.90 31.03 30.77
N ALA A 60 44.47 31.95 29.99
CA ALA A 60 45.03 33.18 30.51
C ALA A 60 43.91 34.21 30.69
N CYS A 61 43.58 34.53 31.95
CA CYS A 61 42.56 35.49 32.32
C CYS A 61 43.24 36.82 32.66
N ARG A 62 43.06 37.83 31.81
CA ARG A 62 43.38 39.22 32.16
C ARG A 62 42.15 39.83 32.81
N VAL A 63 42.26 40.22 34.07
CA VAL A 63 41.15 40.80 34.85
C VAL A 63 41.53 42.22 35.24
N GLU A 64 40.63 43.18 35.03
CA GLU A 64 40.84 44.61 35.32
C GLU A 64 40.73 44.94 36.84
N THR A 65 40.87 43.96 37.72
CA THR A 65 40.81 44.14 39.19
C THR A 65 42.21 44.19 39.81
N SER A 66 43.14 44.89 39.16
CA SER A 66 44.54 45.01 39.60
C SER A 66 44.67 45.72 40.95
N GLU A 67 43.76 46.65 41.27
CA GLU A 67 43.79 47.42 42.52
C GLU A 67 43.47 46.57 43.77
N VAL A 68 42.70 45.48 43.61
CA VAL A 68 42.25 44.63 44.72
C VAL A 68 43.16 43.41 44.90
N THR A 69 43.71 42.88 43.81
CA THR A 69 44.45 41.60 43.84
C THR A 69 45.95 41.73 43.58
N GLY A 70 46.43 42.90 43.13
CA GLY A 70 47.86 43.17 42.88
C GLY A 70 48.44 42.52 41.62
N TYR A 71 47.69 41.66 40.91
CA TYR A 71 48.11 40.99 39.68
C TYR A 71 47.15 41.33 38.53
N ALA A 72 47.71 41.57 37.33
CA ALA A 72 46.93 41.89 36.12
C ALA A 72 46.56 40.66 35.27
N SER A 73 47.19 39.50 35.51
CA SER A 73 46.99 38.28 34.71
C SER A 73 47.04 37.03 35.57
N PHE A 74 46.05 36.16 35.41
CA PHE A 74 45.93 34.86 36.08
C PHE A 74 45.95 33.73 35.06
N CYS A 75 46.69 32.64 35.35
CA CYS A 75 46.60 31.40 34.59
C CYS A 75 45.64 30.44 35.30
N CYS A 76 44.46 30.22 34.72
CA CYS A 76 43.45 29.34 35.27
C CYS A 76 43.50 27.96 34.58
N ASN A 77 43.41 26.90 35.39
CA ASN A 77 43.32 25.53 34.89
C ASN A 77 41.85 25.09 34.82
N HIS A 78 41.39 24.74 33.61
CA HIS A 78 40.06 24.19 33.40
C HIS A 78 40.08 22.66 33.49
N THR A 79 40.01 22.13 34.71
CA THR A 79 40.12 20.68 35.00
C THR A 79 39.11 19.80 34.23
N LYS A 80 37.94 20.34 33.88
CA LYS A 80 36.90 19.64 33.11
C LYS A 80 37.16 19.62 31.59
N ALA A 81 38.15 20.38 31.08
CA ALA A 81 38.41 20.50 29.64
C ALA A 81 38.68 19.14 28.98
N HIS A 82 39.42 18.27 29.65
CA HIS A 82 39.76 16.94 29.11
C HIS A 82 38.52 16.04 28.97
N LEU A 83 37.61 16.08 29.96
CA LEU A 83 36.36 15.33 29.91
C LEU A 83 35.45 15.85 28.79
N PHE A 84 35.26 17.17 28.69
CA PHE A 84 34.44 17.79 27.66
C PHE A 84 34.98 17.56 26.25
N SER A 85 36.31 17.60 26.07
CA SER A 85 36.94 17.30 24.78
C SER A 85 36.63 15.86 24.35
N LYS A 86 36.83 14.86 25.23
CA LYS A 86 36.51 13.46 24.92
C LYS A 86 35.01 13.25 24.63
N LEU A 87 34.14 13.89 25.40
CA LEU A 87 32.69 13.83 25.20
C LEU A 87 32.28 14.47 23.87
N ALA A 88 32.90 15.59 23.49
CA ALA A 88 32.62 16.27 22.24
C ALA A 88 33.08 15.46 21.02
N PHE A 89 34.25 14.80 21.07
CA PHE A 89 34.67 13.85 20.02
C PHE A 89 33.69 12.67 19.89
N CYS A 90 33.22 12.13 21.01
CA CYS A 90 32.20 11.07 21.01
C CYS A 90 30.88 11.56 20.38
N TYR A 91 30.43 12.75 20.75
CA TYR A 91 29.24 13.38 20.18
C TYR A 91 29.36 13.61 18.67
N ILE A 92 30.50 14.15 18.20
CA ILE A 92 30.77 14.33 16.77
C ILE A 92 30.70 12.99 16.03
N SER A 93 31.26 11.91 16.60
CA SER A 93 31.16 10.56 16.01
C SER A 93 29.70 10.12 15.81
N PHE A 94 28.85 10.27 16.82
CA PHE A 94 27.42 9.95 16.69
C PHE A 94 26.69 10.84 15.67
N VAL A 95 27.00 12.14 15.66
CA VAL A 95 26.45 13.09 14.68
C VAL A 95 26.87 12.71 13.26
N CYS A 96 28.11 12.27 13.05
CA CYS A 96 28.59 11.80 11.74
C CYS A 96 27.83 10.55 11.27
N VAL A 97 27.64 9.53 12.12
CA VAL A 97 26.85 8.34 11.77
C VAL A 97 25.41 8.72 11.42
N TYR A 98 24.79 9.59 12.22
CA TYR A 98 23.46 10.13 11.93
C TYR A 98 23.42 10.88 10.58
N GLY A 99 24.42 11.73 10.33
CA GLY A 99 24.58 12.48 9.09
C GLY A 99 24.67 11.58 7.86
N LEU A 100 25.48 10.52 7.92
CA LEU A 100 25.61 9.55 6.85
C LEU A 100 24.26 8.89 6.52
N THR A 101 23.48 8.51 7.54
CA THR A 101 22.14 7.94 7.30
C THR A 101 21.18 8.96 6.68
N CYS A 102 21.24 10.24 7.07
CA CYS A 102 20.41 11.30 6.48
C CYS A 102 20.82 11.65 5.05
N LEU A 103 22.12 11.64 4.74
CA LEU A 103 22.62 11.85 3.39
C LEU A 103 22.25 10.67 2.48
N TYR A 104 22.32 9.44 3.00
CA TYR A 104 21.87 8.25 2.27
C TYR A 104 20.39 8.34 1.92
N THR A 105 19.52 8.71 2.87
CA THR A 105 18.08 8.85 2.60
C THR A 105 17.78 9.99 1.62
N LEU A 106 18.50 11.11 1.71
CA LEU A 106 18.38 12.21 0.75
C LEU A 106 18.80 11.75 -0.66
N TYR A 107 19.92 11.04 -0.77
CA TYR A 107 20.41 10.49 -2.03
C TYR A 107 19.40 9.52 -2.65
N TRP A 108 18.88 8.58 -1.86
CA TRP A 108 17.85 7.63 -2.30
C TRP A 108 16.60 8.34 -2.82
N LEU A 109 16.15 9.39 -2.11
CA LEU A 109 14.97 10.16 -2.45
C LEU A 109 15.08 10.91 -3.79
N PHE A 110 16.28 11.37 -4.17
CA PHE A 110 16.51 12.06 -5.44
C PHE A 110 16.87 11.12 -6.60
N HIS A 111 17.51 9.98 -6.31
CA HIS A 111 17.94 9.07 -7.37
C HIS A 111 16.80 8.18 -7.91
N ARG A 112 15.76 7.91 -7.11
CA ARG A 112 14.60 7.13 -7.55
C ARG A 112 13.43 8.05 -7.94
N PRO A 113 12.70 7.78 -9.04
CA PRO A 113 11.45 8.48 -9.31
C PRO A 113 10.36 7.94 -8.36
N LEU A 114 10.20 8.59 -7.21
CA LEU A 114 9.24 8.15 -6.18
C LEU A 114 7.78 8.54 -6.44
N LYS A 115 7.52 9.39 -7.44
CA LYS A 115 6.16 9.82 -7.80
C LYS A 115 5.39 8.78 -8.63
N GLU A 116 6.06 7.77 -9.15
CA GLU A 116 5.43 6.70 -9.94
C GLU A 116 5.84 5.34 -9.37
N TYR A 117 4.87 4.46 -9.19
CA TYR A 117 5.08 3.10 -8.71
C TYR A 117 4.40 2.13 -9.66
N SER A 118 5.20 1.22 -10.23
CA SER A 118 4.72 0.18 -11.15
C SER A 118 4.82 -1.20 -10.50
N PHE A 119 3.75 -1.98 -10.55
CA PHE A 119 3.68 -3.35 -10.01
C PHE A 119 4.26 -4.41 -10.96
N ARG A 120 5.38 -4.10 -11.64
CA ARG A 120 5.91 -4.96 -12.72
C ARG A 120 6.27 -6.36 -12.25
N SER A 121 6.99 -6.47 -11.13
CA SER A 121 7.36 -7.76 -10.53
C SER A 121 6.13 -8.59 -10.14
N VAL A 122 5.11 -7.94 -9.57
CA VAL A 122 3.87 -8.61 -9.18
C VAL A 122 3.08 -9.09 -10.39
N ARG A 123 3.03 -8.29 -11.47
CA ARG A 123 2.37 -8.66 -12.73
C ARG A 123 3.03 -9.89 -13.37
N GLU A 124 4.36 -9.95 -13.36
CA GLU A 124 5.14 -11.08 -13.88
C GLU A 124 4.96 -12.35 -13.02
N GLU A 125 4.92 -12.23 -11.68
CA GLU A 125 4.73 -13.38 -10.78
C GLU A 125 3.30 -13.92 -10.75
N THR A 126 2.29 -13.04 -10.74
CA THR A 126 0.88 -13.42 -10.58
C THR A 126 0.15 -13.66 -11.89
N GLY A 127 0.71 -13.19 -13.01
CA GLY A 127 0.05 -13.19 -14.32
C GLY A 127 -1.13 -12.21 -14.42
N MET A 128 -1.36 -11.36 -13.41
CA MET A 128 -2.46 -10.38 -13.37
C MET A 128 -2.04 -9.07 -14.06
N GLY A 129 -2.29 -9.01 -15.37
CA GLY A 129 -1.96 -7.86 -16.23
C GLY A 129 -2.75 -6.57 -15.96
N ASP A 130 -3.86 -6.69 -15.24
CA ASP A 130 -4.87 -5.65 -15.00
C ASP A 130 -4.52 -4.70 -13.84
N ILE A 131 -3.49 -5.01 -13.05
CA ILE A 131 -3.07 -4.16 -11.92
C ILE A 131 -2.62 -2.79 -12.45
N PRO A 132 -3.26 -1.68 -12.03
CA PRO A 132 -2.94 -0.35 -12.51
C PRO A 132 -1.65 0.20 -11.87
N ASP A 133 -0.91 1.00 -12.64
CA ASP A 133 0.20 1.79 -12.10
C ASP A 133 -0.34 2.99 -11.32
N VAL A 134 0.36 3.39 -10.25
CA VAL A 134 -0.14 4.42 -9.33
C VAL A 134 0.82 5.59 -9.22
N LYS A 135 0.28 6.78 -8.94
CA LYS A 135 1.00 8.05 -8.93
C LYS A 135 0.95 8.78 -7.58
N ASN A 136 1.81 9.80 -7.47
CA ASN A 136 1.86 10.80 -6.38
C ASN A 136 2.05 10.20 -4.98
N ASP A 137 1.32 10.67 -3.96
CA ASP A 137 1.49 10.26 -2.56
C ASP A 137 1.28 8.76 -2.35
N PHE A 138 0.40 8.14 -3.13
CA PHE A 138 0.17 6.70 -3.04
C PHE A 138 1.35 5.89 -3.56
N ALA A 139 1.93 6.30 -4.69
CA ALA A 139 3.17 5.72 -5.21
C ALA A 139 4.31 5.85 -4.19
N PHE A 140 4.44 7.03 -3.58
CA PHE A 140 5.44 7.29 -2.56
C PHE A 140 5.28 6.37 -1.34
N MET A 141 4.06 6.21 -0.82
CA MET A 141 3.80 5.27 0.29
C MET A 141 4.12 3.82 -0.08
N LEU A 142 3.78 3.40 -1.30
CA LEU A 142 4.09 2.04 -1.75
C LEU A 142 5.59 1.80 -1.83
N HIS A 143 6.38 2.75 -2.33
CA HIS A 143 7.85 2.67 -2.30
C HIS A 143 8.40 2.54 -0.87
N LEU A 144 7.83 3.27 0.10
CA LEU A 144 8.24 3.16 1.51
C LEU A 144 7.90 1.79 2.11
N ILE A 145 6.73 1.25 1.78
CA ILE A 145 6.29 -0.08 2.26
C ILE A 145 7.10 -1.19 1.60
N ASP A 146 7.39 -1.08 0.30
CA ASP A 146 8.16 -2.07 -0.45
C ASP A 146 9.60 -2.19 0.06
N GLN A 147 10.21 -1.06 0.46
CA GLN A 147 11.51 -1.02 1.14
C GLN A 147 11.49 -1.71 2.52
N TYR A 148 10.33 -1.74 3.20
CA TYR A 148 10.17 -2.41 4.49
C TYR A 148 9.95 -3.92 4.31
N ASP A 149 8.95 -4.30 3.53
CA ASP A 149 8.70 -5.68 3.13
C ASP A 149 7.83 -5.74 1.86
N SER A 150 8.42 -6.29 0.80
CA SER A 150 7.76 -6.52 -0.49
C SER A 150 6.52 -7.41 -0.43
N LEU A 151 6.33 -8.20 0.64
CA LEU A 151 5.14 -9.04 0.78
C LEU A 151 3.86 -8.21 0.93
N TYR A 152 3.95 -7.03 1.54
CA TYR A 152 2.81 -6.13 1.69
C TYR A 152 2.38 -5.56 0.35
N SER A 153 3.32 -5.09 -0.47
CA SER A 153 3.02 -4.56 -1.79
C SER A 153 2.41 -5.64 -2.69
N LYS A 154 2.92 -6.88 -2.62
CA LYS A 154 2.35 -8.06 -3.33
C LYS A 154 0.91 -8.37 -2.92
N ARG A 155 0.65 -8.49 -1.62
CA ARG A 155 -0.72 -8.80 -1.12
C ARG A 155 -1.69 -7.67 -1.43
N PHE A 156 -1.23 -6.43 -1.30
CA PHE A 156 -2.05 -5.26 -1.57
C PHE A 156 -2.40 -5.13 -3.06
N ALA A 157 -1.46 -5.45 -3.96
CA ALA A 157 -1.69 -5.43 -5.40
C ALA A 157 -2.84 -6.35 -5.84
N VAL A 158 -3.04 -7.48 -5.17
CA VAL A 158 -4.18 -8.38 -5.43
C VAL A 158 -5.50 -7.66 -5.18
N PHE A 159 -5.60 -6.77 -4.19
CA PHE A 159 -6.81 -5.98 -3.93
C PHE A 159 -7.03 -4.82 -4.90
N LEU A 160 -6.05 -4.52 -5.76
CA LEU A 160 -6.18 -3.52 -6.83
C LEU A 160 -6.60 -4.14 -8.17
N SER A 161 -6.57 -5.46 -8.31
CA SER A 161 -6.95 -6.18 -9.52
C SER A 161 -8.47 -6.26 -9.66
N GLU A 162 -8.99 -6.00 -10.86
CA GLU A 162 -10.41 -6.18 -11.20
C GLU A 162 -10.74 -7.67 -11.40
N VAL A 163 -9.77 -8.46 -11.86
CA VAL A 163 -9.91 -9.92 -12.00
C VAL A 163 -10.06 -10.60 -10.65
N SER A 164 -9.33 -10.15 -9.63
CA SER A 164 -9.49 -10.69 -8.28
C SER A 164 -10.85 -10.30 -7.66
N GLU A 165 -11.34 -9.08 -7.91
CA GLU A 165 -12.65 -8.62 -7.47
C GLU A 165 -13.78 -9.44 -8.12
N SER A 166 -13.71 -9.70 -9.43
CA SER A 166 -14.68 -10.52 -10.15
C SER A 166 -14.68 -11.98 -9.67
N ARG A 167 -13.50 -12.59 -9.46
CA ARG A 167 -13.39 -13.92 -8.84
C ARG A 167 -14.00 -13.97 -7.44
N LEU A 168 -13.78 -12.95 -6.63
CA LEU A 168 -14.38 -12.86 -5.30
C LEU A 168 -15.91 -12.74 -5.37
N LYS A 169 -16.44 -11.93 -6.29
CA LYS A 169 -17.89 -11.82 -6.52
C LYS A 169 -18.50 -13.16 -6.90
N GLN A 170 -17.86 -13.92 -7.79
CA GLN A 170 -18.30 -15.27 -8.18
C GLN A 170 -18.26 -16.26 -7.01
N LEU A 171 -17.18 -16.27 -6.22
CA LEU A 171 -17.08 -17.09 -5.00
C LEU A 171 -18.18 -16.77 -3.98
N ASN A 172 -18.45 -15.49 -3.75
CA ASN A 172 -19.51 -15.06 -2.84
C ASN A 172 -20.89 -15.45 -3.37
N LEU A 173 -21.10 -15.33 -4.69
CA LEU A 173 -22.33 -15.76 -5.36
C LEU A 173 -22.58 -17.26 -5.17
N ASN A 174 -21.56 -18.10 -5.42
CA ASN A 174 -21.64 -19.54 -5.25
C ASN A 174 -21.90 -19.94 -3.78
N HIS A 175 -21.36 -19.18 -2.82
CA HIS A 175 -21.60 -19.41 -1.40
C HIS A 175 -23.03 -19.01 -0.96
N GLU A 176 -23.57 -17.92 -1.51
CA GLU A 176 -24.93 -17.45 -1.21
C GLU A 176 -26.01 -18.36 -1.84
N TRP A 177 -25.76 -18.83 -3.07
CA TRP A 177 -26.66 -19.65 -3.88
C TRP A 177 -26.27 -21.13 -3.84
N THR A 178 -26.59 -21.80 -2.73
CA THR A 178 -26.42 -23.26 -2.63
C THR A 178 -27.45 -24.02 -3.48
N PRO A 179 -27.16 -25.25 -3.91
CA PRO A 179 -28.10 -26.02 -4.74
C PRO A 179 -29.44 -26.25 -4.06
N GLU A 180 -29.50 -26.32 -2.72
CA GLU A 180 -30.77 -26.44 -1.99
C GLU A 180 -31.63 -25.19 -2.11
N LYS A 181 -31.04 -23.99 -2.02
CA LYS A 181 -31.76 -22.73 -2.20
C LYS A 181 -32.25 -22.57 -3.63
N LEU A 182 -31.47 -23.03 -4.60
CA LEU A 182 -31.87 -23.03 -6.01
C LEU A 182 -33.04 -24.01 -6.24
N ARG A 183 -33.00 -25.21 -5.65
CA ARG A 183 -34.12 -26.17 -5.69
C ARG A 183 -35.41 -25.60 -5.10
N GLN A 184 -35.32 -24.81 -4.02
CA GLN A 184 -36.49 -24.12 -3.46
C GLN A 184 -37.09 -23.04 -4.37
N LYS A 185 -36.31 -22.54 -5.33
CA LYS A 185 -36.73 -21.52 -6.30
C LYS A 185 -37.17 -22.12 -7.64
N LEU A 186 -37.11 -23.43 -7.81
CA LEU A 186 -37.65 -24.09 -9.01
C LEU A 186 -39.17 -23.90 -9.06
N GLN A 187 -39.67 -23.44 -10.20
CA GLN A 187 -41.09 -23.30 -10.47
C GLN A 187 -41.45 -24.07 -11.74
N ARG A 188 -42.71 -24.52 -11.85
CA ARG A 188 -43.20 -25.07 -13.11
C ARG A 188 -43.68 -23.94 -14.01
N ASN A 189 -43.09 -23.84 -15.20
CA ASN A 189 -43.52 -22.90 -16.22
C ASN A 189 -44.92 -23.28 -16.76
N ALA A 190 -45.56 -22.40 -17.52
CA ALA A 190 -46.84 -22.63 -18.19
C ALA A 190 -46.84 -23.88 -19.11
N ARG A 191 -45.66 -24.34 -19.53
CA ARG A 191 -45.44 -25.56 -20.32
C ARG A 191 -45.19 -26.82 -19.47
N GLY A 192 -45.32 -26.74 -18.15
CA GLY A 192 -45.10 -27.85 -17.20
C GLY A 192 -43.64 -28.17 -16.90
N ARG A 193 -42.69 -27.45 -17.51
CA ARG A 193 -41.24 -27.65 -17.35
C ARG A 193 -40.71 -27.05 -16.05
N LEU A 194 -39.71 -27.70 -15.47
CA LEU A 194 -39.02 -27.19 -14.29
C LEU A 194 -38.10 -26.02 -14.68
N GLU A 195 -38.52 -24.82 -14.34
CA GLU A 195 -37.85 -23.56 -14.65
C GLU A 195 -37.17 -22.96 -13.42
N LEU A 196 -35.94 -22.47 -13.62
CA LEU A 196 -35.24 -21.60 -12.68
C LEU A 196 -35.13 -20.21 -13.29
N ALA A 197 -35.76 -19.23 -12.63
CA ALA A 197 -35.69 -17.82 -13.00
C ALA A 197 -34.72 -17.07 -12.07
N LEU A 198 -33.65 -16.52 -12.65
CA LEU A 198 -32.62 -15.76 -11.96
C LEU A 198 -32.62 -14.32 -12.49
N CYS A 199 -32.85 -13.35 -11.61
CA CYS A 199 -32.96 -11.93 -11.97
C CYS A 199 -31.96 -11.07 -11.17
N MET A 200 -31.36 -10.07 -11.82
CA MET A 200 -30.54 -9.02 -11.17
C MET A 200 -29.31 -9.52 -10.39
N LEU A 201 -28.66 -10.58 -10.88
CA LEU A 201 -27.45 -11.12 -10.25
C LEU A 201 -26.19 -10.52 -10.89
N PRO A 202 -25.10 -10.34 -10.11
CA PRO A 202 -23.84 -9.83 -10.62
C PRO A 202 -23.08 -10.82 -11.52
N GLY A 203 -23.54 -12.07 -11.62
CA GLY A 203 -22.98 -13.15 -12.43
C GLY A 203 -23.87 -14.39 -12.38
N LEU A 204 -23.48 -15.46 -13.06
CA LEU A 204 -24.18 -16.74 -13.04
C LEU A 204 -23.53 -17.66 -11.98
N PRO A 205 -24.28 -18.23 -11.00
CA PRO A 205 -23.71 -19.15 -10.02
C PRO A 205 -23.39 -20.50 -10.68
N ASP A 206 -22.23 -21.07 -10.37
CA ASP A 206 -21.80 -22.36 -10.89
C ASP A 206 -22.67 -23.52 -10.35
N THR A 207 -23.26 -23.33 -9.18
CA THR A 207 -24.17 -24.29 -8.53
C THR A 207 -25.46 -24.54 -9.32
N VAL A 208 -25.81 -23.67 -10.28
CA VAL A 208 -26.94 -23.90 -11.20
C VAL A 208 -26.68 -25.10 -12.09
N PHE A 209 -25.42 -25.35 -12.48
CA PHE A 209 -25.06 -26.44 -13.38
C PHE A 209 -25.07 -27.81 -12.70
N GLU A 210 -25.11 -27.86 -11.36
CA GLU A 210 -25.26 -29.09 -10.58
C GLU A 210 -26.70 -29.63 -10.55
N LEU A 211 -27.68 -28.83 -11.02
CA LEU A 211 -29.10 -29.17 -11.01
C LEU A 211 -29.48 -29.98 -12.26
N SER A 212 -29.23 -31.29 -12.24
CA SER A 212 -29.55 -32.20 -13.35
C SER A 212 -31.05 -32.28 -13.71
N GLU A 213 -31.94 -31.85 -12.81
CA GLU A 213 -33.40 -31.85 -12.96
C GLU A 213 -33.94 -30.61 -13.70
N LEU A 214 -33.06 -29.67 -14.07
CA LEU A 214 -33.45 -28.40 -14.68
C LEU A 214 -33.80 -28.55 -16.18
N GLU A 215 -35.00 -28.11 -16.57
CA GLU A 215 -35.48 -28.19 -17.96
C GLU A 215 -35.55 -26.83 -18.66
N ALA A 216 -35.74 -25.74 -17.91
CA ALA A 216 -35.74 -24.37 -18.43
C ALA A 216 -34.92 -23.43 -17.53
N LEU A 217 -34.05 -22.61 -18.13
CA LEU A 217 -33.28 -21.58 -17.43
C LEU A 217 -33.61 -20.20 -17.98
N ARG A 218 -34.05 -19.30 -17.11
CA ARG A 218 -34.38 -17.92 -17.44
C ARG A 218 -33.48 -16.95 -16.69
N LEU A 219 -32.67 -16.22 -17.44
CA LEU A 219 -31.69 -15.26 -16.91
C LEU A 219 -32.07 -13.85 -17.32
N GLU A 220 -32.39 -13.01 -16.35
CA GLU A 220 -32.81 -11.61 -16.57
C GLU A 220 -31.81 -10.63 -15.95
N ALA A 221 -31.29 -9.70 -16.76
CA ALA A 221 -30.41 -8.60 -16.32
C ALA A 221 -29.16 -9.04 -15.53
N ILE A 222 -28.48 -10.09 -16.02
CA ILE A 222 -27.20 -10.56 -15.47
C ILE A 222 -26.06 -9.99 -16.32
N CYS A 223 -25.13 -9.29 -15.68
CA CYS A 223 -23.93 -8.75 -16.32
C CYS A 223 -22.84 -9.84 -16.40
N ASP A 224 -22.17 -9.95 -17.56
CA ASP A 224 -21.03 -10.83 -17.81
C ASP A 224 -21.26 -12.33 -17.53
N ILE A 225 -22.13 -12.96 -18.33
CA ILE A 225 -22.29 -14.42 -18.30
C ILE A 225 -21.17 -15.07 -19.11
N THR A 226 -20.28 -15.80 -18.45
CA THR A 226 -19.44 -16.82 -19.09
C THR A 226 -20.01 -18.19 -18.78
N PHE A 227 -20.43 -18.93 -19.81
CA PHE A 227 -20.90 -20.30 -19.62
C PHE A 227 -19.70 -21.23 -19.41
N PRO A 228 -19.53 -21.83 -18.22
CA PRO A 228 -18.49 -22.82 -18.00
C PRO A 228 -18.78 -24.10 -18.80
N PRO A 229 -17.77 -24.94 -19.03
CA PRO A 229 -17.98 -26.26 -19.65
C PRO A 229 -18.95 -27.14 -18.85
N GLY A 230 -19.21 -26.82 -17.57
CA GLY A 230 -20.23 -27.46 -16.74
C GLY A 230 -21.66 -27.38 -17.31
N LEU A 231 -21.94 -26.51 -18.28
CA LEU A 231 -23.25 -26.49 -18.96
C LEU A 231 -23.58 -27.83 -19.65
N SER A 232 -22.55 -28.61 -20.05
CA SER A 232 -22.77 -29.96 -20.62
C SER A 232 -23.32 -30.98 -19.62
N GLN A 233 -23.31 -30.68 -18.31
CA GLN A 233 -23.84 -31.55 -17.27
C GLN A 233 -25.38 -31.46 -17.17
N LEU A 234 -25.99 -30.40 -17.72
CA LEU A 234 -27.43 -30.19 -17.77
C LEU A 234 -28.07 -30.95 -18.95
N VAL A 235 -28.18 -32.28 -18.83
CA VAL A 235 -28.72 -33.16 -19.89
C VAL A 235 -30.21 -32.90 -20.18
N GLY A 236 -30.95 -32.37 -19.20
CA GLY A 236 -32.38 -32.08 -19.29
C GLY A 236 -32.75 -30.70 -19.83
N LEU A 237 -31.78 -29.81 -20.08
CA LEU A 237 -32.05 -28.43 -20.45
C LEU A 237 -32.65 -28.32 -21.86
N GLN A 238 -33.90 -27.86 -21.97
CA GLN A 238 -34.63 -27.70 -23.23
C GLN A 238 -34.84 -26.25 -23.63
N GLU A 239 -34.85 -25.31 -22.69
CA GLU A 239 -35.12 -23.89 -22.95
C GLU A 239 -34.15 -23.01 -22.16
N LEU A 240 -33.43 -22.12 -22.86
CA LEU A 240 -32.58 -21.09 -22.27
C LEU A 240 -33.09 -19.73 -22.75
N SER A 241 -33.49 -18.87 -21.82
CA SER A 241 -33.94 -17.52 -22.12
C SER A 241 -33.00 -16.49 -21.50
N LEU A 242 -32.43 -15.64 -22.35
CA LEU A 242 -31.51 -14.57 -22.00
C LEU A 242 -32.20 -13.23 -22.25
N LEU A 243 -32.60 -12.55 -21.19
CA LEU A 243 -33.23 -11.24 -21.25
C LEU A 243 -32.25 -10.20 -20.72
N HIS A 244 -31.79 -9.32 -21.61
CA HIS A 244 -30.85 -8.24 -21.26
C HIS A 244 -29.57 -8.74 -20.56
N SER A 245 -29.03 -9.87 -21.04
CA SER A 245 -27.86 -10.52 -20.47
C SER A 245 -26.85 -10.86 -21.57
N PRO A 246 -25.72 -10.14 -21.66
CA PRO A 246 -24.67 -10.46 -22.62
C PRO A 246 -23.96 -11.75 -22.19
N ALA A 247 -24.02 -12.77 -23.06
CA ALA A 247 -23.34 -14.04 -22.84
C ALA A 247 -22.09 -14.15 -23.72
N ARG A 248 -20.98 -14.54 -23.10
CA ARG A 248 -19.75 -14.94 -23.78
C ARG A 248 -19.66 -16.46 -23.74
N LEU A 249 -19.65 -17.06 -24.91
CA LEU A 249 -19.37 -18.49 -25.07
C LEU A 249 -17.86 -18.65 -25.22
N PRO A 250 -17.20 -19.53 -24.44
CA PRO A 250 -15.80 -19.84 -24.62
C PRO A 250 -15.67 -20.79 -25.82
N PHE A 251 -15.72 -20.24 -27.04
CA PHE A 251 -15.30 -20.90 -28.27
C PHE A 251 -14.24 -20.06 -28.95
#